data_AF-A0A941DCM7-F1
#
_entry.id   AF-A0A941DCM7-F1
#
_cell.length_a   1.000
_cell.length_b   1.000
_cell.length_c   1.000
_cell.angle_alpha   90.00
_cell.angle_beta   90.00
_cell.angle_gamma   90.00
#
_symmetry.space_group_name_H-M   'P 1'
#
loop_
_entity.id
_entity.type
_entity.pdbx_description
1 polymer ?
#
loop_
_entity_poly.entity_id
_entity_poly.type
_entity_poly.pdbx_seq_one_letter_code
_entity_poly.pdbx_strand_id
1 'polypeptide(L)'
;MADKLEFKKSDIVNVLKHIEELVVSLDRITAAYHDVPREQWNEIVVEYFLESEGLMALSNCRTILSAPFSTELGDDDMDELERALVGVKYWSYREFCKRHNV
;
A
#
# COMPACT_ATOMS: atom_id res chain seq x y z
N MET A 1 -12.12 19.69 -17.58
CA MET A 1 -11.45 18.82 -16.59
C MET A 1 -10.13 19.47 -16.22
N ALA A 2 -9.87 19.64 -14.92
CA ALA A 2 -8.56 20.07 -14.48
C ALA A 2 -7.61 18.90 -14.69
N ASP A 3 -6.80 18.97 -15.74
CA ASP A 3 -5.83 17.92 -16.14
C ASP A 3 -4.59 17.88 -15.21
N LYS A 4 -4.70 18.49 -14.03
CA LYS A 4 -3.62 18.71 -13.07
C LYS A 4 -4.16 18.62 -11.65
N LEU A 5 -3.46 17.84 -10.83
CA LEU A 5 -3.65 17.82 -9.39
C LEU A 5 -2.55 18.65 -8.72
N GLU A 6 -2.93 19.43 -7.72
CA GLU A 6 -2.00 20.22 -6.92
C GLU A 6 -1.95 19.67 -5.49
N PHE A 7 -0.73 19.48 -4.99
CA PHE A 7 -0.50 19.04 -3.62
C PHE A 7 0.30 20.10 -2.87
N LYS A 8 0.02 20.25 -1.57
CA LYS A 8 0.90 21.04 -0.72
C LYS A 8 2.24 20.30 -0.60
N LYS A 9 3.33 21.06 -0.62
CA LYS A 9 4.68 20.50 -0.41
C LYS A 9 4.78 19.69 0.89
N SER A 10 4.10 20.13 1.96
CA SER A 10 4.04 19.41 3.23
C SER A 10 3.46 18.01 3.09
N ASP A 11 2.40 17.88 2.30
CA ASP A 11 1.66 16.63 2.14
C ASP A 11 2.50 15.65 1.34
N ILE A 12 3.17 16.12 0.28
CA ILE A 12 4.15 15.32 -0.47
C ILE A 12 5.33 14.89 0.41
N VAL A 13 5.86 15.79 1.26
CA VAL A 13 6.93 15.43 2.19
C VAL A 13 6.48 14.33 3.16
N ASN A 14 5.24 14.36 3.64
CA ASN A 14 4.71 13.31 4.51
C ASN A 14 4.56 11.97 3.77
N VAL A 15 4.08 11.98 2.53
CA VAL A 15 4.06 10.78 1.67
C VAL A 15 5.46 10.21 1.50
N LEU A 16 6.44 11.06 1.16
CA LEU A 16 7.82 10.62 0.93
C LEU A 16 8.46 10.03 2.20
N LYS A 17 8.14 10.55 3.39
CA LYS A 17 8.61 9.97 4.66
C LYS A 17 8.11 8.53 4.86
N HIS A 18 6.83 8.29 4.61
CA HIS A 18 6.25 6.94 4.71
C HIS A 18 6.80 5.99 3.63
N ILE A 19 7.03 6.49 2.41
CA ILE A 19 7.68 5.70 1.35
C ILE A 19 9.11 5.34 1.74
N GLU A 20 9.89 6.29 2.26
CA GLU A 20 11.27 6.05 2.69
C GLU A 20 11.34 5.02 3.83
N GLU A 21 10.46 5.14 4.81
CA GLU A 21 10.31 4.17 5.90
C GLU A 21 10.08 2.74 5.35
N LEU A 22 9.14 2.60 4.42
CA LEU A 22 8.85 1.31 3.78
C LEU A 22 10.05 0.77 3.00
N VAL A 23 10.67 1.60 2.15
CA VAL A 23 11.80 1.19 1.31
C VAL A 23 12.98 0.72 2.16
N VAL A 24 13.38 1.52 3.15
CA VAL A 24 14.52 1.21 4.02
C VAL A 24 14.23 -0.01 4.89
N SER A 25 13.00 -0.15 5.40
CA SER A 25 12.64 -1.31 6.22
C SER A 25 12.64 -2.59 5.39
N LEU A 26 12.09 -2.55 4.18
CA LEU A 26 12.06 -3.72 3.29
C LEU A 26 13.45 -4.15 2.83
N ASP A 27 14.35 -3.20 2.55
CA ASP A 27 15.74 -3.51 2.25
C ASP A 27 16.41 -4.26 3.41
N ARG A 28 16.23 -3.79 4.64
CA ARG A 28 16.77 -4.44 5.85
C ARG A 28 16.16 -5.81 6.13
N ILE A 29 14.84 -5.95 5.99
CA ILE A 29 14.13 -7.24 6.14
C ILE A 29 14.63 -8.24 5.09
N THR A 30 14.85 -7.77 3.85
CA THR A 30 15.39 -8.62 2.78
C THR A 30 16.82 -9.04 3.07
N ALA A 31 17.67 -8.12 3.54
CA ALA A 31 19.05 -8.42 3.91
C ALA A 31 19.13 -9.48 5.02
N ALA A 32 18.24 -9.40 6.02
CA ALA A 32 18.19 -10.36 7.12
C ALA A 32 17.84 -11.80 6.70
N TYR A 33 17.28 -12.01 5.50
CA TYR A 33 16.84 -13.33 5.02
C TYR A 33 17.92 -14.41 5.08
N HIS A 34 19.18 -14.04 4.86
CA HIS A 34 20.31 -14.98 4.89
C HIS A 34 20.96 -15.12 6.27
N ASP A 35 20.67 -14.20 7.19
CA ASP A 35 21.34 -14.11 8.50
C ASP A 35 20.56 -14.79 9.62
N VAL A 36 19.27 -15.06 9.44
CA VAL A 36 18.40 -15.68 10.44
C VAL A 36 17.67 -16.93 9.90
N PRO A 37 17.26 -17.87 10.77
CA PRO A 37 16.38 -18.96 10.39
C PRO A 37 15.09 -18.45 9.72
N ARG A 38 14.55 -19.25 8.80
CA ARG A 38 13.37 -18.86 8.00
C ARG A 38 12.15 -18.54 8.87
N GLU A 39 11.96 -19.26 9.96
CA GLU A 39 10.86 -19.05 10.90
C GLU A 39 10.95 -17.66 11.53
N GLN A 40 12.14 -17.25 11.98
CA GLN A 40 12.38 -15.91 12.53
C GLN A 40 12.24 -14.82 11.46
N TRP A 41 12.68 -15.09 10.23
CA TRP A 41 12.47 -14.15 9.14
C TRP A 41 10.96 -13.96 8.83
N ASN A 42 10.17 -15.02 8.86
CA ASN A 42 8.71 -14.92 8.70
C ASN A 42 8.07 -14.09 9.83
N GLU A 43 8.53 -14.25 11.07
CA GLU A 43 8.09 -13.45 12.22
C GLU A 43 8.39 -11.96 11.99
N ILE A 44 9.60 -11.61 11.55
CA ILE A 44 9.97 -10.23 11.22
C ILE A 44 9.05 -9.62 10.16
N VAL A 45 8.72 -10.39 9.11
CA VAL A 45 7.81 -9.94 8.04
C VAL A 45 6.40 -9.72 8.58
N VAL A 46 5.90 -10.65 9.40
CA VAL A 46 4.57 -10.54 10.02
C VAL A 46 4.51 -9.36 10.97
N GLU A 47 5.49 -9.19 11.84
CA GLU A 47 5.57 -8.08 12.80
C GLU A 47 5.54 -6.74 12.05
N TYR A 48 6.39 -6.59 11.03
CA TYR A 48 6.48 -5.34 10.30
C TYR A 48 5.19 -4.97 9.58
N PHE A 49 4.58 -5.91 8.85
CA PHE A 49 3.40 -5.61 8.05
C PHE A 49 2.09 -5.68 8.83
N LEU A 50 1.89 -6.68 9.67
CA LEU A 50 0.59 -6.97 10.28
C LEU A 50 0.44 -6.42 11.70
N GLU A 51 1.55 -6.25 12.42
CA GLU A 51 1.53 -5.86 13.84
C GLU A 51 2.09 -4.44 14.07
N SER A 52 2.73 -3.85 13.06
CA SER A 52 3.39 -2.54 13.17
C SER A 52 2.90 -1.52 12.14
N GLU A 53 3.72 -0.48 11.91
CA GLU A 53 3.45 0.71 11.11
C GLU A 53 3.41 0.47 9.59
N GLY A 54 3.90 -0.67 9.09
CA GLY A 54 4.08 -0.89 7.64
C GLY A 54 2.79 -0.73 6.82
N LEU A 55 1.66 -1.30 7.27
CA LEU A 55 0.36 -1.09 6.61
C LEU A 55 -0.18 0.33 6.82
N MET A 56 0.12 0.95 7.96
CA MET A 56 -0.33 2.32 8.25
C MET A 56 0.40 3.33 7.37
N ALA A 57 1.70 3.15 7.09
CA ALA A 57 2.47 3.99 6.18
C ALA A 57 1.85 4.01 4.77
N LEU A 58 1.46 2.85 4.24
CA LEU A 58 0.75 2.76 2.95
C LEU A 58 -0.63 3.40 2.99
N SER A 59 -1.38 3.19 4.08
CA SER A 59 -2.70 3.81 4.27
C SER A 59 -2.60 5.33 4.28
N ASN A 60 -1.64 5.89 5.02
CA ASN A 60 -1.40 7.34 5.10
C ASN A 60 -1.00 7.93 3.73
N CYS A 61 -0.12 7.25 3.00
CA CYS A 61 0.20 7.63 1.63
C CYS A 61 -1.05 7.69 0.76
N ARG A 62 -1.87 6.63 0.80
CA ARG A 62 -3.10 6.55 0.03
C ARG A 62 -4.05 7.69 0.37
N THR A 63 -4.30 7.94 1.65
CA THR A 63 -5.19 9.03 2.10
C THR A 63 -4.74 10.39 1.56
N ILE A 64 -3.45 10.71 1.64
CA ILE A 64 -2.94 11.99 1.16
C ILE A 64 -3.07 12.09 -0.37
N LEU A 65 -2.67 11.04 -1.09
CA LEU A 65 -2.66 11.04 -2.55
C LEU A 65 -4.07 10.98 -3.15
N SER A 66 -5.03 10.36 -2.45
CA SER A 66 -6.42 10.28 -2.91
C SER A 66 -7.24 11.52 -2.60
N ALA A 67 -6.83 12.34 -1.63
CA ALA A 67 -7.62 13.48 -1.16
C ALA A 67 -8.07 14.48 -2.25
N PRO A 68 -7.29 14.74 -3.32
CA PRO A 68 -7.73 15.66 -4.37
C PRO A 68 -8.75 15.09 -5.36
N PHE A 69 -8.99 13.78 -5.36
CA PHE A 69 -9.91 13.14 -6.30
C PHE A 69 -11.36 13.31 -5.85
N SER A 70 -12.27 13.45 -6.82
CA SER A 70 -13.69 13.59 -6.55
C SER A 70 -14.30 12.31 -6.01
N THR A 71 -15.10 12.43 -4.95
CA THR A 71 -15.96 11.37 -4.41
C THR A 71 -17.39 11.44 -4.95
N GLU A 72 -17.67 12.32 -5.92
CA GLU A 72 -18.98 12.38 -6.58
C GLU A 72 -19.15 11.14 -7.48
N LEU A 73 -20.28 10.45 -7.30
CA LEU A 73 -20.61 9.27 -8.09
C LEU A 73 -21.13 9.69 -9.47
N GLY A 74 -20.63 8.99 -10.50
CA GLY A 74 -21.14 9.11 -11.86
C GLY A 74 -22.36 8.21 -12.12
N ASP A 75 -22.82 8.19 -13.37
CA ASP A 75 -23.92 7.32 -13.82
C ASP A 75 -23.62 5.81 -13.67
N ASP A 76 -22.35 5.46 -13.49
CA ASP A 76 -21.84 4.10 -13.28
C ASP A 76 -21.71 3.72 -11.79
N ASP A 77 -22.19 4.56 -10.88
CA ASP A 77 -22.13 4.39 -9.42
C ASP A 77 -20.68 4.27 -8.89
N MET A 78 -19.71 4.85 -9.61
CA MET A 78 -18.29 4.87 -9.22
C MET A 78 -17.80 6.30 -9.05
N ASP A 79 -16.94 6.50 -8.05
CA ASP A 79 -16.18 7.74 -7.91
C ASP A 79 -15.01 7.84 -8.92
N GLU A 80 -14.29 8.96 -8.91
CA GLU A 80 -13.19 9.20 -9.85
C GLU A 80 -12.06 8.17 -9.71
N LEU A 81 -11.68 7.82 -8.48
CA LEU A 81 -10.59 6.87 -8.21
C LEU A 81 -11.02 5.44 -8.46
N GLU A 82 -12.22 5.07 -8.06
CA GLU A 82 -12.80 3.75 -8.33
C GLU A 82 -12.78 3.47 -9.83
N ARG A 83 -13.23 4.43 -10.64
CA ARG A 83 -13.20 4.34 -12.11
C ARG A 83 -11.76 4.24 -12.64
N ALA A 84 -10.83 5.01 -12.10
CA ALA A 84 -9.43 5.00 -12.52
C ALA A 84 -8.67 3.70 -12.13
N LEU A 85 -9.10 3.04 -11.04
CA LEU A 85 -8.48 1.83 -10.50
C LEU A 85 -9.17 0.54 -10.95
N VAL A 86 -10.13 0.62 -11.87
CA VAL A 86 -10.73 -0.56 -12.50
C VAL A 86 -9.63 -1.44 -13.09
N GLY A 87 -9.65 -2.73 -12.73
CA GLY A 87 -8.69 -3.72 -13.20
C GLY A 87 -7.46 -3.92 -12.29
N VAL A 88 -7.30 -3.12 -11.23
CA VAL A 88 -6.32 -3.43 -10.18
C VAL A 88 -6.67 -4.79 -9.56
N LYS A 89 -5.70 -5.70 -9.56
CA LYS A 89 -5.85 -7.04 -8.99
C LYS A 89 -5.46 -7.01 -7.52
N TYR A 90 -6.36 -7.48 -6.66
CA TYR A 90 -6.10 -7.62 -5.23
C TYR A 90 -5.73 -9.06 -4.89
N TRP A 91 -4.91 -9.23 -3.85
CA TRP A 91 -4.75 -10.54 -3.25
C TRP A 91 -6.10 -11.03 -2.71
N SER A 92 -6.41 -12.31 -2.90
CA SER A 92 -7.59 -12.92 -2.29
C SER A 92 -7.26 -14.29 -1.72
N TYR A 93 -7.82 -14.55 -0.54
CA TYR A 93 -7.67 -15.83 0.12
C TYR A 93 -8.21 -16.98 -0.75
N ARG A 94 -9.32 -16.75 -1.45
CA ARG A 94 -9.90 -17.72 -2.39
C ARG A 94 -8.93 -18.13 -3.50
N GLU A 95 -8.24 -17.19 -4.14
CA GLU A 95 -7.27 -17.52 -5.19
C GLU A 95 -6.00 -18.18 -4.63
N PHE A 96 -5.60 -17.81 -3.41
CA PHE A 96 -4.54 -18.51 -2.70
C PHE A 96 -4.91 -19.99 -2.46
N CYS A 97 -6.07 -20.26 -1.88
CA CYS A 97 -6.60 -21.61 -1.65
C CYS A 97 -6.60 -22.46 -2.92
N LYS A 98 -7.15 -21.92 -4.01
CA LYS A 98 -7.16 -22.61 -5.31
C LYS A 98 -5.78 -22.99 -5.81
N ARG A 99 -4.79 -22.09 -5.71
CA ARG A 99 -3.43 -22.33 -6.20
C ARG A 99 -2.68 -23.36 -5.37
N HIS A 100 -2.98 -23.45 -4.08
CA HIS A 100 -2.26 -24.31 -3.13
C HIS A 100 -3.05 -25.56 -2.72
N ASN A 101 -4.25 -25.76 -3.26
CA ASN A 101 -5.14 -26.88 -2.97
C ASN A 101 -5.42 -27.06 -1.45
N VAL A 102 -5.66 -25.92 -0.78
CA VAL A 102 -5.98 -25.77 0.65
C VAL A 102 -7.35 -25.15 0.85
#